data_AF-A0A1Q9DTL9-F1
#
_entry.id   AF-A0A1Q9DTL9-F1
#
_cell.length_a   1.000
_cell.length_b   1.000
_cell.length_c   1.000
_cell.angle_alpha   90.00
_cell.angle_beta   90.00
_cell.angle_gamma   90.00
#
_symmetry.space_group_name_H-M   'P 1'
#
loop_
_entity.id
_entity.type
_entity.pdbx_description
1 polymer ?
#
loop_
_entity_poly.entity_id
_entity_poly.type
_entity_poly.pdbx_seq_one_letter_code
_entity_poly.pdbx_strand_id
1 'polypeptide(L)'
;MFTHARGVQLILSYVWALDSDIDFTSVDLIALFSLARASQSLIVGPTFAGSQSWLTYTMSMHEVSAHGDTKRLVRRGEADSTAERINVLGKPDPRCKLRHTDFVEMTAPLLSNKVLALILKDCVDCVHDKAEWGLDRVWCKLAQKLVGDVAKPCALLDAAPVAHLDWKKEHF
;
A
#
# COMPACT_ATOMS: atom_id res chain seq x y z
N MET A 1 9.13 6.26 -50.46
CA MET A 1 8.75 4.99 -49.82
C MET A 1 9.40 4.99 -48.44
N PHE A 2 8.70 5.45 -47.40
CA PHE A 2 9.22 5.47 -46.02
C PHE A 2 8.47 4.39 -45.22
N THR A 3 9.16 3.31 -44.91
CA THR A 3 8.67 2.25 -44.04
C THR A 3 8.57 2.76 -42.61
N HIS A 4 7.35 2.90 -42.10
CA HIS A 4 7.09 3.15 -40.68
C HIS A 4 7.61 1.96 -39.87
N ALA A 5 8.69 2.18 -39.12
CA ALA A 5 9.09 1.26 -38.06
C ALA A 5 7.95 1.24 -37.02
N ARG A 6 7.28 0.09 -36.86
CA ARG A 6 6.32 -0.12 -35.79
C ARG A 6 7.13 -0.19 -34.48
N GLY A 7 7.19 0.94 -33.77
CA GLY A 7 7.75 0.98 -32.43
C GLY A 7 6.98 -0.03 -31.56
N VAL A 8 7.70 -0.96 -30.94
CA VAL A 8 7.15 -1.82 -29.90
C VAL A 8 6.86 -0.93 -28.71
N GLN A 9 5.61 -0.48 -28.59
CA GLN A 9 5.17 0.22 -27.40
C GLN A 9 4.97 -0.83 -26.30
N LEU A 10 5.92 -0.90 -25.38
CA LEU A 10 5.78 -1.70 -24.17
C LEU A 10 4.65 -1.10 -23.33
N ILE A 11 3.46 -1.71 -23.40
CA ILE A 11 2.33 -1.32 -22.56
C ILE A 11 2.54 -1.99 -21.20
N LEU A 12 3.30 -1.33 -20.32
CA LEU A 12 3.35 -1.72 -18.91
C LEU A 12 1.93 -1.64 -18.34
N SER A 13 1.41 -2.76 -17.83
CA SER A 13 0.10 -2.78 -17.18
C SER A 13 0.16 -2.15 -15.79
N TYR A 14 1.28 -2.34 -15.09
CA TYR A 14 1.53 -1.85 -13.74
C TYR A 14 2.96 -1.32 -13.61
N VAL A 15 3.13 -0.32 -12.74
CA VAL A 15 4.41 0.14 -12.22
C VAL A 15 4.40 -0.09 -10.72
N TRP A 16 5.48 -0.67 -10.19
CA TRP A 16 5.61 -0.93 -8.77
C TRP A 16 6.31 0.24 -8.09
N ALA A 17 5.61 0.91 -7.17
CA ALA A 17 6.24 1.82 -6.22
C ALA A 17 6.62 0.98 -4.99
N LEU A 18 7.92 0.81 -4.78
CA LEU A 18 8.45 -0.19 -3.86
C LEU A 18 9.22 0.49 -2.72
N ASP A 19 8.91 0.11 -1.48
CA ASP A 19 9.72 0.49 -0.33
C ASP A 19 11.00 -0.35 -0.24
N SER A 20 12.04 0.26 0.33
CA SER A 20 13.38 -0.30 0.46
C SER A 20 13.49 -1.50 1.39
N ASP A 21 12.49 -1.73 2.23
CA ASP A 21 12.47 -2.74 3.28
C ASP A 21 11.55 -3.94 2.96
N ILE A 22 11.18 -4.13 1.70
CA ILE A 22 10.45 -5.32 1.26
C ILE A 22 11.40 -6.42 0.79
N ASP A 23 11.21 -7.63 1.33
CA ASP A 23 11.97 -8.84 1.01
C ASP A 23 11.15 -9.77 0.12
N PHE A 24 11.64 -9.94 -1.11
CA PHE A 24 11.05 -10.82 -2.14
C PHE A 24 11.77 -12.15 -2.30
N THR A 25 12.78 -12.44 -1.49
CA THR A 25 13.66 -13.61 -1.70
C THR A 25 12.90 -14.94 -1.71
N SER A 26 11.75 -15.01 -1.03
CA SER A 26 10.87 -16.18 -0.96
C SER A 26 9.59 -16.06 -1.79
N VAL A 27 9.39 -14.96 -2.52
CA VAL A 27 8.13 -14.65 -3.19
C VAL A 27 8.14 -15.17 -4.63
N ASP A 28 7.09 -15.91 -5.01
CA ASP A 28 6.82 -16.21 -6.43
C ASP A 28 6.31 -14.96 -7.15
N LEU A 29 7.24 -14.20 -7.74
CA LEU A 29 6.92 -12.98 -8.48
C LEU A 29 6.04 -13.24 -9.71
N ILE A 30 6.12 -14.42 -10.33
CA ILE A 30 5.28 -14.76 -11.48
C ILE A 30 3.82 -14.89 -11.01
N ALA A 31 3.59 -15.60 -9.90
CA ALA A 31 2.27 -15.72 -9.29
C ALA A 31 1.75 -14.34 -8.84
N LEU A 32 2.59 -13.52 -8.20
CA LEU A 32 2.24 -12.18 -7.74
C LEU A 32 1.74 -11.31 -8.91
N PHE A 33 2.50 -11.19 -9.99
CA PHE A 33 2.10 -10.39 -11.15
C PHE A 33 0.93 -11.01 -11.93
N SER A 34 0.77 -12.33 -11.90
CA SER A 34 -0.40 -13.01 -12.46
C SER A 34 -1.67 -12.64 -11.70
N LEU A 35 -1.63 -12.64 -10.37
CA LEU A 35 -2.75 -12.26 -9.50
C LEU A 35 -3.07 -10.76 -9.64
N ALA A 36 -2.05 -9.90 -9.72
CA ALA A 36 -2.26 -8.47 -9.97
C ALA A 36 -3.05 -8.23 -11.26
N ARG A 37 -2.67 -8.88 -12.37
CA ARG A 37 -3.40 -8.79 -13.64
C ARG A 37 -4.81 -9.38 -13.53
N ALA A 38 -4.97 -10.52 -12.86
CA ALA A 38 -6.26 -11.17 -12.66
C ALA A 38 -7.23 -10.34 -11.81
N SER A 39 -6.72 -9.49 -10.90
CA SER A 39 -7.54 -8.61 -10.07
C SER A 39 -8.32 -7.59 -10.90
N GLN A 40 -7.75 -7.16 -12.03
CA GLN A 40 -8.21 -6.01 -12.83
C GLN A 40 -8.34 -4.72 -12.01
N SER A 41 -7.68 -4.65 -10.86
CA SER A 41 -7.74 -3.49 -9.99
C SER A 41 -6.76 -2.41 -10.43
N LEU A 42 -7.14 -1.15 -10.22
CA LEU A 42 -6.32 0.01 -10.58
C LEU A 42 -5.06 0.13 -9.73
N ILE A 43 -5.14 -0.31 -8.48
CA ILE A 43 -4.06 -0.34 -7.50
C ILE A 43 -4.07 -1.73 -6.86
N VAL A 44 -2.91 -2.34 -6.72
CA VAL A 44 -2.80 -3.68 -6.14
C VAL A 44 -1.68 -3.66 -5.11
N GLY A 45 -1.88 -4.23 -3.93
CA GLY A 45 -0.80 -4.45 -2.97
C GLY A 45 -0.62 -5.93 -2.69
N PRO A 46 0.60 -6.41 -2.43
CA PRO A 46 0.76 -7.68 -1.76
C PRO A 46 0.17 -7.57 -0.34
N THR A 47 -0.26 -8.71 0.20
CA THR A 47 -0.32 -8.85 1.66
C THR A 47 1.08 -9.12 2.20
N PHE A 48 1.24 -9.16 3.50
CA PHE A 48 2.55 -9.30 4.09
C PHE A 48 2.65 -10.48 5.07
N ALA A 49 3.74 -11.23 4.97
CA ALA A 49 4.03 -12.38 5.81
C ALA A 49 4.57 -11.97 7.19
N GLY A 50 4.41 -12.84 8.19
CA GLY A 50 4.97 -12.65 9.53
C GLY A 50 4.02 -11.98 10.53
N SER A 51 4.53 -11.74 11.75
CA SER A 51 3.79 -11.01 12.80
C SER A 51 3.83 -9.52 12.47
N GLN A 52 2.68 -8.95 12.08
CA GLN A 52 2.52 -7.53 11.76
C GLN A 52 2.37 -6.71 13.05
N SER A 53 3.30 -6.89 13.99
CA SER A 53 3.33 -6.21 15.28
C SER A 53 4.05 -4.87 15.13
N TRP A 54 3.33 -3.77 15.23
CA TRP A 54 3.93 -2.43 15.14
C TRP A 54 4.17 -1.87 16.54
N LEU A 55 5.34 -1.28 16.76
CA LEU A 55 5.50 -0.25 17.79
C LEU A 55 4.87 1.03 17.25
N THR A 56 3.54 1.18 17.32
CA THR A 56 2.91 2.44 16.90
C THR A 56 3.39 3.60 17.78
N TYR A 57 3.93 4.66 17.17
CA TYR A 57 3.99 6.00 17.77
C TYR A 57 2.56 6.56 17.86
N THR A 58 1.80 6.14 18.86
CA THR A 58 0.48 6.73 19.10
C THR A 58 0.65 8.14 19.65
N MET A 59 0.19 9.14 18.90
CA MET A 59 -0.16 10.43 19.48
C MET A 59 -1.38 10.20 20.39
N SER A 60 -1.22 10.15 21.70
CA SER A 60 -2.39 10.24 22.58
C SER A 60 -2.93 11.66 22.48
N MET A 61 -4.04 11.83 21.76
CA MET A 61 -4.88 13.00 21.94
C MET A 61 -5.57 12.84 23.30
N HIS A 62 -4.99 13.40 24.35
CA HIS A 62 -5.77 13.71 25.53
C HIS A 62 -6.76 14.82 25.16
N GLU A 63 -8.05 14.57 25.39
CA GLU A 63 -9.10 15.56 25.23
C GLU A 63 -8.74 16.84 25.99
N VAL A 64 -8.91 17.97 25.30
CA VAL A 64 -8.64 19.30 25.83
C VAL A 64 -9.73 19.62 26.84
N SER A 65 -9.36 19.64 28.13
CA SER A 65 -10.19 20.32 29.13
C SER A 65 -10.21 21.82 28.81
N ALA A 66 -11.35 22.47 29.07
CA ALA A 66 -11.70 23.82 28.62
C ALA A 66 -10.81 24.98 29.13
N HIS A 67 -9.66 24.70 29.74
CA HIS A 67 -8.74 25.69 30.31
C HIS A 67 -7.31 25.44 29.83
N GLY A 68 -7.00 25.95 28.64
CA GLY A 68 -5.81 26.77 28.41
C GLY A 68 -4.38 26.21 28.56
N ASP A 69 -4.12 24.91 28.69
CA ASP A 69 -2.74 24.41 28.85
C ASP A 69 -2.13 23.68 27.64
N THR A 70 -0.83 23.98 27.44
CA THR A 70 0.04 23.61 26.33
C THR A 70 0.08 22.11 26.02
N LYS A 71 -0.24 21.72 24.78
CA LYS A 71 -0.13 20.35 24.28
C LYS A 71 1.33 19.90 24.25
N ARG A 72 1.73 19.02 25.16
CA ARG A 72 3.06 18.39 25.16
C ARG A 72 3.01 17.07 24.39
N LEU A 73 3.89 16.90 23.41
CA LEU A 73 4.21 15.61 22.79
C LEU A 73 4.82 14.71 23.87
N VAL A 74 4.10 13.68 24.30
CA VAL A 74 4.63 12.68 25.23
C VAL A 74 4.91 11.40 24.45
N ARG A 75 6.18 10.98 24.46
CA ARG A 75 6.62 9.66 24.01
C ARG A 75 6.03 8.64 24.98
N ARG A 76 5.00 7.89 24.59
CA ARG A 76 4.35 6.92 25.47
C ARG A 76 5.23 5.66 25.58
N GLY A 77 6.26 5.76 26.41
CA GLY A 77 7.07 4.61 26.83
C GLY A 77 6.54 3.94 28.10
N GLU A 78 5.42 4.40 28.68
CA GLU A 78 5.11 4.08 30.08
C GLU A 78 3.61 4.14 30.41
N ALA A 79 2.76 3.61 29.53
CA ALA A 79 1.37 3.38 29.86
C ALA A 79 0.88 2.10 29.19
N ASP A 80 0.99 1.01 29.97
CA ASP A 80 0.09 -0.14 29.99
C ASP A 80 -0.84 -0.30 28.77
N SER A 81 -0.34 -0.98 27.74
CA SER A 81 -1.21 -1.62 26.76
C SER A 81 -0.55 -2.89 26.26
N THR A 82 -0.84 -4.01 26.91
CA THR A 82 -0.60 -5.37 26.43
C THR A 82 -1.34 -5.71 25.12
N ALA A 83 -2.08 -4.75 24.54
CA ALA A 83 -2.69 -4.89 23.24
C ALA A 83 -1.67 -4.61 22.14
N GLU A 84 -0.94 -5.65 21.73
CA GLU A 84 -0.25 -5.71 20.46
C GLU A 84 -1.22 -5.27 19.34
N ARG A 85 -0.95 -4.12 18.73
CA ARG A 85 -1.77 -3.64 17.61
C ARG A 85 -1.27 -4.36 16.37
N ILE A 86 -2.04 -5.35 15.92
CA ILE A 86 -1.78 -6.13 14.72
C ILE A 86 -2.40 -5.40 13.54
N ASN A 87 -1.66 -5.20 12.44
CA ASN A 87 -2.28 -4.79 11.18
C ASN A 87 -3.06 -5.98 10.62
N VAL A 88 -4.38 -5.94 10.76
CA VAL A 88 -5.26 -7.00 10.26
C VAL A 88 -5.50 -6.82 8.75
N LEU A 89 -5.36 -5.60 8.23
CA LEU A 89 -5.66 -5.28 6.84
C LEU A 89 -4.57 -5.74 5.87
N GLY A 90 -3.30 -5.73 6.28
CA GLY A 90 -2.17 -6.23 5.51
C GLY A 90 -1.95 -7.75 5.62
N LYS A 91 -2.69 -8.44 6.50
CA LYS A 91 -2.51 -9.88 6.76
C LYS A 91 -3.10 -10.72 5.62
N PRO A 92 -2.39 -11.76 5.14
CA PRO A 92 -2.93 -12.71 4.17
C PRO A 92 -4.10 -13.48 4.76
N ASP A 93 -5.22 -13.53 4.03
CA ASP A 93 -6.34 -14.43 4.33
C ASP A 93 -6.14 -15.77 3.61
N PRO A 94 -5.95 -16.90 4.33
CA PRO A 94 -5.68 -18.20 3.70
C PRO A 94 -6.84 -18.75 2.87
N ARG A 95 -8.03 -18.15 2.96
CA ARG A 95 -9.22 -18.53 2.18
C ARG A 95 -9.25 -17.87 0.80
N CYS A 96 -8.42 -16.83 0.60
CA CYS A 96 -8.44 -15.99 -0.59
C CYS A 96 -7.12 -16.14 -1.36
N LYS A 97 -7.20 -16.01 -2.69
CA LYS A 97 -6.00 -15.77 -3.51
C LYS A 97 -5.73 -14.28 -3.66
N LEU A 98 -6.80 -13.51 -3.76
CA LEU A 98 -6.83 -12.07 -3.78
C LEU A 98 -8.17 -11.60 -3.19
N ARG A 99 -8.22 -10.37 -2.69
CA ARG A 99 -9.44 -9.74 -2.22
C ARG A 99 -9.52 -8.28 -2.62
N HIS A 100 -10.71 -7.84 -3.03
CA HIS A 100 -10.96 -6.42 -3.25
C HIS A 100 -11.11 -5.70 -1.92
N THR A 101 -10.66 -4.46 -1.90
CA THR A 101 -10.55 -3.66 -0.69
C THR A 101 -10.70 -2.19 -1.06
N ASP A 102 -11.05 -1.36 -0.08
CA ASP A 102 -11.01 0.10 -0.19
C ASP A 102 -9.69 0.69 0.34
N PHE A 103 -8.77 -0.17 0.76
CA PHE A 103 -7.50 0.21 1.37
C PHE A 103 -6.37 -0.74 0.93
N VAL A 104 -5.29 -0.15 0.43
CA VAL A 104 -4.00 -0.82 0.17
C VAL A 104 -2.93 -0.01 0.87
N GLU A 105 -2.07 -0.69 1.61
CA GLU A 105 -0.95 -0.08 2.32
C GLU A 105 0.15 0.35 1.35
N MET A 106 0.80 1.48 1.63
CA MET A 106 1.67 2.17 0.67
C MET A 106 3.08 1.60 0.53
N THR A 107 3.41 0.54 1.26
CA THR A 107 4.77 -0.01 1.28
C THR A 107 5.13 -0.74 -0.02
N ALA A 108 4.14 -1.23 -0.78
CA ALA A 108 4.42 -1.97 -2.01
C ALA A 108 3.29 -1.93 -3.08
N PRO A 109 2.67 -0.78 -3.40
CA PRO A 109 1.59 -0.76 -4.40
C PRO A 109 2.11 -0.93 -5.83
N LEU A 110 1.44 -1.80 -6.58
CA LEU A 110 1.42 -1.83 -8.03
C LEU A 110 0.35 -0.88 -8.54
N LEU A 111 0.76 0.16 -9.23
CA LEU A 111 -0.09 1.20 -9.81
C LEU A 111 -0.34 0.89 -11.28
N SER A 112 -1.60 0.80 -11.68
CA SER A 112 -1.93 0.70 -13.11
C SER A 112 -1.46 1.94 -13.87
N ASN A 113 -1.22 1.80 -15.17
CA ASN A 113 -0.84 2.93 -16.02
C ASN A 113 -1.83 4.11 -15.97
N LYS A 114 -3.13 3.83 -15.79
CA LYS A 114 -4.18 4.85 -15.62
C LYS A 114 -3.98 5.66 -14.34
N VAL A 115 -3.73 4.98 -13.22
CA VAL A 115 -3.48 5.63 -11.93
C VAL A 115 -2.17 6.38 -11.93
N LEU A 116 -1.12 5.79 -12.51
CA LEU A 116 0.17 6.45 -12.61
C LEU A 116 0.09 7.76 -13.40
N ALA A 117 -0.65 7.77 -14.51
CA ALA A 117 -0.87 8.98 -15.29
C ALA A 117 -1.57 10.07 -14.46
N LEU A 118 -2.58 9.70 -13.67
CA LEU A 118 -3.28 10.62 -12.78
C LEU A 118 -2.35 11.19 -11.71
N ILE A 119 -1.56 10.35 -11.04
CA ILE A 119 -0.63 10.76 -9.99
C ILE A 119 0.43 11.71 -10.54
N LEU A 120 1.02 11.39 -11.69
CA LEU A 120 2.14 12.16 -12.24
C LEU A 120 1.72 13.45 -12.95
N LYS A 121 0.50 13.53 -13.48
CA LYS A 121 0.06 14.68 -14.29
C LYS A 121 -1.02 15.51 -13.63
N ASP A 122 -2.00 14.85 -13.03
CA ASP A 122 -3.26 15.48 -12.62
C ASP A 122 -3.31 15.74 -11.11
N CYS A 123 -2.24 15.38 -10.38
CA CYS A 123 -2.16 15.61 -8.96
C CYS A 123 -0.82 16.17 -8.51
N VAL A 124 -0.76 17.50 -8.47
CA VAL A 124 0.41 18.29 -8.09
C VAL A 124 0.90 17.98 -6.66
N ASP A 125 -0.02 17.66 -5.75
CA ASP A 125 0.30 17.38 -4.34
C ASP A 125 0.40 15.88 -4.03
N CYS A 126 0.34 15.00 -5.03
CA CYS A 126 0.37 13.55 -4.83
C CYS A 126 1.79 12.98 -4.72
N VAL A 127 2.78 13.66 -5.29
CA VAL A 127 4.19 13.28 -5.19
C VAL A 127 4.95 14.48 -4.65
N HIS A 128 5.30 14.42 -3.37
CA HIS A 128 5.99 15.50 -2.69
C HIS A 128 6.92 14.97 -1.60
N ASP A 129 7.84 15.80 -1.14
CA ASP A 129 8.85 15.48 -0.12
C ASP A 129 8.32 15.39 1.32
N LYS A 130 7.05 15.74 1.57
CA LYS A 130 6.44 15.79 2.91
C LYS A 130 5.75 14.51 3.40
N ALA A 131 5.69 13.46 2.59
CA ALA A 131 5.20 12.12 2.98
C ALA A 131 6.06 11.09 2.24
N GLU A 132 5.96 9.80 2.58
CA GLU A 132 6.67 8.74 1.85
C GLU A 132 6.15 8.74 0.41
N TRP A 133 6.90 9.44 -0.45
CA TRP A 133 6.60 9.68 -1.86
C TRP A 133 5.31 10.46 -2.15
N GLY A 134 4.69 11.08 -1.14
CA GLY A 134 3.34 11.67 -1.27
C GLY A 134 2.23 10.62 -1.39
N LEU A 135 2.60 9.33 -1.38
CA LEU A 135 1.69 8.25 -1.69
C LEU A 135 0.88 7.80 -0.47
N ASP A 136 1.25 8.05 0.79
CA ASP A 136 0.58 7.52 2.00
C ASP A 136 -0.93 7.76 2.19
N ARG A 137 -1.59 8.46 1.27
CA ARG A 137 -3.01 8.80 1.35
C ARG A 137 -3.86 7.86 0.48
N VAL A 138 -4.72 7.08 1.12
CA VAL A 138 -5.68 6.12 0.54
C VAL A 138 -6.23 6.53 -0.83
N TRP A 139 -5.78 5.83 -1.89
CA TRP A 139 -6.10 6.15 -3.28
C TRP A 139 -7.32 5.43 -3.84
N CYS A 140 -7.81 4.37 -3.22
CA CYS A 140 -8.75 3.46 -3.87
C CYS A 140 -10.01 4.19 -4.39
N LYS A 141 -10.68 4.94 -3.52
CA LYS A 141 -11.87 5.72 -3.91
C LYS A 141 -11.53 6.89 -4.86
N LEU A 142 -10.37 7.51 -4.69
CA LEU A 142 -9.92 8.59 -5.57
C LEU A 142 -9.66 8.06 -7.00
N ALA A 143 -8.93 6.96 -7.12
CA ALA A 143 -8.65 6.26 -8.37
C ALA A 143 -9.95 5.82 -9.06
N GLN A 144 -10.91 5.29 -8.32
CA GLN A 144 -12.24 4.98 -8.86
C GLN A 144 -12.91 6.21 -9.44
N LYS A 145 -12.97 7.31 -8.67
CA LYS A 145 -13.61 8.56 -9.10
C LYS A 145 -12.96 9.16 -10.35
N LEU A 146 -11.64 9.09 -10.44
CA LEU A 146 -10.88 9.69 -11.54
C LEU A 146 -10.88 8.84 -12.81
N VAL A 147 -10.92 7.51 -12.69
CA VAL A 147 -10.93 6.59 -13.84
C VAL A 147 -12.37 6.22 -14.28
N GLY A 148 -13.36 6.47 -13.43
CA GLY A 148 -14.78 6.15 -13.66
C GLY A 148 -15.24 4.89 -12.92
N ASP A 149 -16.54 4.82 -12.63
CA ASP A 149 -17.20 3.84 -11.73
C ASP A 149 -17.08 2.36 -12.14
N VAL A 150 -16.59 2.07 -13.34
CA VAL A 150 -16.49 0.70 -13.88
C VAL A 150 -15.23 -0.05 -13.46
N ALA A 151 -14.26 0.60 -12.80
CA ALA A 151 -13.01 -0.04 -12.40
C ALA A 151 -13.04 -0.50 -10.94
N LYS A 152 -12.53 -1.71 -10.69
CA LYS A 152 -12.24 -2.16 -9.32
C LYS A 152 -11.06 -1.33 -8.81
N PRO A 153 -11.21 -0.56 -7.72
CA PRO A 153 -10.17 0.40 -7.37
C PRO A 153 -8.91 -0.27 -6.83
N CYS A 154 -9.09 -1.21 -5.91
CA CYS A 154 -7.98 -1.80 -5.17
C CYS A 154 -8.13 -3.31 -4.98
N ALA A 155 -7.00 -4.00 -4.82
CA ALA A 155 -6.96 -5.40 -4.43
C ALA A 155 -5.72 -5.69 -3.57
N LEU A 156 -5.85 -6.68 -2.69
CA LEU A 156 -4.75 -7.30 -1.96
C LEU A 156 -4.51 -8.70 -2.51
N LEU A 157 -3.25 -9.10 -2.58
CA LEU A 157 -2.82 -10.42 -3.04
C LEU A 157 -2.47 -11.30 -1.83
N ASP A 158 -3.43 -12.14 -1.42
CA ASP A 158 -3.30 -13.01 -0.24
C ASP A 158 -2.44 -14.26 -0.51
N ALA A 159 -2.43 -14.77 -1.75
CA ALA A 159 -1.67 -15.98 -2.11
C ALA A 159 -0.20 -15.73 -2.45
N ALA A 160 0.26 -14.48 -2.42
CA ALA A 160 1.66 -14.11 -2.65
C ALA A 160 2.11 -13.04 -1.64
N PRO A 161 2.11 -13.35 -0.33
CA PRO A 161 2.50 -12.39 0.68
C PRO A 161 4.01 -12.10 0.61
N VAL A 162 4.39 -10.86 0.88
CA VAL A 162 5.80 -10.40 0.86
C VAL A 162 6.30 -10.23 2.29
N ALA A 163 7.60 -10.38 2.52
CA ALA A 163 8.15 -10.09 3.84
C ALA A 163 8.48 -8.60 3.95
N HIS A 164 8.20 -8.01 5.10
CA HIS A 164 8.65 -6.67 5.46
C HIS A 164 9.82 -6.83 6.44
N LEU A 165 10.96 -6.21 6.17
CA LEU A 165 12.21 -6.46 6.90
C LEU A 165 12.18 -5.95 8.34
N ASP A 166 11.40 -4.89 8.61
CA ASP A 166 11.17 -4.37 9.95
C ASP A 166 10.27 -5.25 10.83
N TRP A 167 9.57 -6.21 10.24
CA TRP A 167 8.68 -7.08 11.01
C TRP A 167 9.47 -8.27 11.57
N LYS A 168 9.28 -8.53 12.86
CA LYS A 168 9.91 -9.66 13.50
C LYS A 168 9.46 -10.94 12.79
N LYS A 169 10.42 -11.63 12.17
CA LYS A 169 10.25 -13.02 11.74
C LYS A 169 10.08 -13.84 13.02
N GLU A 170 8.85 -14.10 13.45
CA GLU A 170 8.63 -15.21 14.36
C GLU A 170 9.04 -16.47 13.60
N HIS A 171 10.04 -17.17 14.14
CA HIS A 171 10.55 -18.40 13.57
C HIS A 171 9.40 -19.41 13.45
N PHE A 172 9.10 -19.84 12.22
CA PHE A 172 8.23 -20.99 11.96
C PHE A 172 8.92 -22.30 12.35
#